data_AF-A0A914QTL5-F1
#
_entry.id   AF-A0A914QTL5-F1
#
_cell.length_a   1.000
_cell.length_b   1.000
_cell.length_c   1.000
_cell.angle_alpha   90.00
_cell.angle_beta   90.00
_cell.angle_gamma   90.00
#
_symmetry.space_group_name_H-M   'P 1'
#
loop_
_entity.id
_entity.type
_entity.pdbx_description
1 polymer ?
#
loop_
_entity_poly.entity_id
_entity_poly.type
_entity_poly.pdbx_seq_one_letter_code
_entity_poly.pdbx_strand_id
1 'polypeptide(L)'
;MKYANKCNQTDFYFKRHCILANFMEDNSKTIEYVLYIDADMAVINPCHRIQDYIDDDPEIDMIFYERYFNHEFAAGSFIIRNTNYSISILRYWSEYSFRVPKSFHGTDNGAIHQVFMDLSFNETSKQKQCYDLWEISENYEDLFTFQACTKDALSKISPFIINNKIKIIPKMSPGWVRDGWLTNTLWSSEDFMLHGFKEAEISIGKWAFPFLDKFNMSKCHYGDASFPNFKYVKDYVATEERVRNLLGLETMKVHTNYVNFLRKIQLIRFVQSKDKNKVNPFL
;
A
#
# COMPACT_ATOMS: atom_id res chain seq x y z
N MET A 1 -24.34 6.56 -1.05
CA MET A 1 -25.31 5.65 -0.39
C MET A 1 -25.59 4.36 -1.16
N LYS A 2 -25.82 4.38 -2.50
CA LYS A 2 -26.20 3.19 -3.31
C LYS A 2 -25.45 1.89 -2.95
N TYR A 3 -24.12 1.90 -2.99
CA TYR A 3 -23.30 0.69 -2.74
C TYR A 3 -23.00 0.44 -1.27
N ALA A 4 -22.87 1.50 -0.46
CA ALA A 4 -22.55 1.39 0.96
C ALA A 4 -23.58 0.59 1.77
N ASN A 5 -24.84 0.60 1.35
CA ASN A 5 -25.93 -0.14 2.01
C ASN A 5 -25.88 -1.65 1.72
N LYS A 6 -25.10 -2.10 0.72
CA LYS A 6 -24.90 -3.52 0.39
C LYS A 6 -23.71 -4.14 1.13
N CYS A 7 -23.01 -3.36 1.95
CA CYS A 7 -21.74 -3.73 2.57
C CYS A 7 -21.87 -3.73 4.09
N ASN A 8 -21.68 -4.91 4.70
CA ASN A 8 -21.92 -5.15 6.13
C ASN A 8 -20.68 -4.92 7.01
N GLN A 9 -19.54 -4.59 6.41
CA GLN A 9 -18.31 -4.32 7.16
C GLN A 9 -18.51 -3.05 8.01
N THR A 10 -18.23 -3.14 9.30
CA THR A 10 -18.35 -2.03 10.26
C THR A 10 -17.15 -1.09 10.17
N ASP A 11 -15.96 -1.65 10.00
CA ASP A 11 -14.74 -0.90 9.71
C ASP A 11 -14.80 -0.33 8.28
N PHE A 12 -14.78 0.99 8.19
CA PHE A 12 -14.84 1.74 6.95
C PHE A 12 -13.70 1.36 5.98
N TYR A 13 -12.51 1.06 6.51
CA TYR A 13 -11.34 0.69 5.71
C TYR A 13 -11.55 -0.62 4.94
N PHE A 14 -12.30 -1.56 5.50
CA PHE A 14 -12.70 -2.78 4.78
C PHE A 14 -13.94 -2.55 3.91
N LYS A 15 -14.89 -1.74 4.39
CA LYS A 15 -16.14 -1.45 3.69
C LYS A 15 -15.90 -0.82 2.32
N ARG A 16 -14.86 0.01 2.18
CA ARG A 16 -14.50 0.66 0.90
C ARG A 16 -14.23 -0.34 -0.22
N HIS A 17 -13.65 -1.50 0.08
CA HIS A 17 -13.36 -2.56 -0.89
C HIS A 17 -14.63 -3.24 -1.39
N CYS A 18 -15.59 -3.50 -0.50
CA CYS A 18 -16.92 -3.98 -0.89
C CYS A 18 -17.68 -2.96 -1.74
N ILE A 19 -17.60 -1.66 -1.39
CA ILE A 19 -18.21 -0.58 -2.17
C ILE A 19 -17.61 -0.55 -3.58
N LEU A 20 -16.28 -0.60 -3.69
CA LEU A 20 -15.57 -0.60 -4.95
C LEU A 20 -15.93 -1.82 -5.80
N ALA A 21 -15.98 -3.02 -5.21
CA ALA A 21 -16.39 -4.23 -5.91
C ALA A 21 -17.79 -4.13 -6.52
N ASN A 22 -18.77 -3.63 -5.75
CA ASN A 22 -20.14 -3.42 -6.24
C ASN A 22 -20.20 -2.34 -7.33
N PHE A 23 -19.41 -1.26 -7.19
CA PHE A 23 -19.32 -0.23 -8.22
C PHE A 23 -18.75 -0.78 -9.52
N MET A 24 -17.68 -1.56 -9.45
CA MET A 24 -17.01 -2.17 -10.61
C MET A 24 -17.93 -3.15 -11.32
N GLU A 25 -18.64 -4.01 -10.58
CA GLU A 25 -19.59 -4.98 -11.13
C GLU A 25 -20.73 -4.29 -11.89
N ASP A 26 -21.36 -3.29 -11.28
CA ASP A 26 -22.44 -2.48 -11.90
C ASP A 26 -21.96 -1.73 -13.16
N ASN A 27 -20.66 -1.48 -13.30
CA ASN A 27 -20.05 -0.74 -14.42
C ASN A 27 -19.09 -1.60 -15.26
N SER A 28 -19.21 -2.92 -15.20
CA SER A 28 -18.35 -3.89 -15.90
C SER A 28 -18.31 -3.72 -17.43
N LYS A 29 -19.32 -3.07 -18.02
CA LYS A 29 -19.41 -2.79 -19.46
C LYS A 29 -18.84 -1.44 -19.89
N THR A 30 -18.61 -0.52 -18.95
CA THR A 30 -18.26 0.88 -19.25
C THR A 30 -16.95 1.33 -18.64
N ILE A 31 -16.47 0.62 -17.61
CA ILE A 31 -15.22 0.95 -16.90
C ILE A 31 -14.26 -0.21 -17.06
N GLU A 32 -13.14 0.04 -17.73
CA GLU A 32 -12.06 -0.94 -17.92
C GLU A 32 -11.07 -0.92 -16.75
N TYR A 33 -10.73 0.25 -16.22
CA TYR A 33 -9.84 0.42 -15.08
C TYR A 33 -10.44 1.38 -14.05
N VAL A 34 -10.15 1.12 -12.78
CA VAL A 34 -10.40 2.06 -11.68
C VAL A 34 -9.07 2.44 -11.05
N LEU A 35 -8.92 3.73 -10.78
CA LEU A 35 -7.88 4.27 -9.92
C LEU A 35 -8.50 4.54 -8.54
N TYR A 36 -8.06 3.78 -7.54
CA TYR A 36 -8.42 4.03 -6.14
C TYR A 36 -7.36 4.93 -5.50
N ILE A 37 -7.78 5.98 -4.78
CA ILE A 37 -6.90 6.96 -4.11
C ILE A 37 -7.55 7.43 -2.79
N ASP A 38 -6.77 7.49 -1.71
CA ASP A 38 -7.18 8.05 -0.43
C ASP A 38 -7.25 9.59 -0.45
N ALA A 39 -8.11 10.16 0.39
CA ALA A 39 -8.42 11.59 0.38
C ALA A 39 -7.25 12.51 0.78
N ASP A 40 -6.19 11.96 1.38
CA ASP A 40 -4.98 12.68 1.79
C ASP A 40 -3.79 12.48 0.83
N MET A 41 -4.07 12.07 -0.41
CA MET A 41 -3.08 12.05 -1.49
C MET A 41 -3.26 13.27 -2.41
N ALA A 42 -2.16 13.97 -2.68
CA ALA A 42 -2.12 15.11 -3.58
C ALA A 42 -1.32 14.76 -4.84
N VAL A 43 -1.90 15.01 -6.02
CA VAL A 43 -1.14 15.02 -7.29
C VAL A 43 -0.17 16.21 -7.22
N ILE A 44 1.13 15.92 -7.15
CA ILE A 44 2.18 16.95 -7.05
C ILE A 44 2.72 17.34 -8.42
N ASN A 45 2.61 16.47 -9.42
CA ASN A 45 3.17 16.73 -10.74
C ASN A 45 2.23 16.17 -11.83
N PRO A 46 1.50 17.04 -12.54
CA PRO A 46 0.53 16.62 -13.55
C PRO A 46 1.19 16.20 -14.87
N CYS A 47 2.53 16.18 -14.96
CA CYS A 47 3.25 15.74 -16.16
C CYS A 47 3.28 14.20 -16.31
N HIS A 48 2.89 13.45 -15.28
CA HIS A 48 2.76 11.99 -15.33
C HIS A 48 1.36 11.58 -15.75
N ARG A 49 1.27 10.52 -16.57
CA ARG A 49 -0.02 9.94 -16.97
C ARG A 49 -0.30 8.69 -16.14
N ILE A 50 -1.55 8.50 -15.75
CA ILE A 50 -1.97 7.28 -15.02
C ILE A 50 -1.68 6.02 -15.87
N GLN A 51 -1.81 6.14 -17.19
CA GLN A 51 -1.53 5.08 -18.15
C GLN A 51 -0.09 4.59 -18.10
N ASP A 52 0.87 5.43 -17.72
CA ASP A 52 2.29 5.06 -17.61
C ASP A 52 2.53 4.05 -16.46
N TYR A 53 1.54 3.89 -15.57
CA TYR A 53 1.57 2.93 -14.46
C TYR A 53 0.67 1.71 -14.67
N ILE A 54 -0.08 1.65 -15.78
CA ILE A 54 -0.78 0.44 -16.18
C ILE A 54 0.25 -0.55 -16.73
N ASP A 55 0.14 -1.83 -16.38
CA ASP A 55 1.07 -2.83 -16.86
C ASP A 55 0.75 -3.24 -18.31
N ASP A 56 1.79 -3.39 -19.13
CA ASP A 56 1.67 -3.86 -20.51
C ASP A 56 1.30 -5.35 -20.59
N ASP A 57 1.56 -6.13 -19.53
CA ASP A 57 1.17 -7.53 -19.44
C ASP A 57 -0.36 -7.64 -19.24
N PRO A 58 -1.09 -8.21 -20.22
CA PRO A 58 -2.53 -8.38 -20.13
C PRO A 58 -2.95 -9.36 -19.02
N GLU A 59 -2.04 -10.07 -18.36
CA GLU A 59 -2.38 -10.91 -17.21
C GLU A 59 -2.44 -10.15 -15.88
N ILE A 60 -1.85 -8.95 -15.81
CA ILE A 60 -1.85 -8.11 -14.61
C ILE A 60 -3.17 -7.34 -14.51
N ASP A 61 -3.93 -7.66 -13.47
CA ASP A 61 -5.23 -7.07 -13.17
C ASP A 61 -5.17 -6.01 -12.07
N MET A 62 -4.16 -6.05 -11.18
CA MET A 62 -4.07 -5.10 -10.07
C MET A 62 -2.63 -4.61 -9.88
N ILE A 63 -2.48 -3.33 -9.52
CA ILE A 63 -1.18 -2.69 -9.34
C ILE A 63 -1.19 -1.92 -8.02
N PHE A 64 -0.43 -2.44 -7.06
CA PHE A 64 -0.17 -1.81 -5.76
C PHE A 64 1.27 -1.30 -5.72
N TYR A 65 1.69 -0.77 -4.59
CA TYR A 65 3.04 -0.26 -4.39
C TYR A 65 3.53 -0.51 -2.97
N GLU A 66 4.85 -0.55 -2.81
CA GLU A 66 5.44 -0.57 -1.49
C GLU A 66 5.53 0.85 -0.89
N ARG A 67 5.19 1.02 0.38
CA ARG A 67 5.51 2.28 1.09
C ARG A 67 7.01 2.42 1.31
N TYR A 68 7.55 3.62 1.21
CA TYR A 68 9.00 3.85 1.31
C TYR A 68 9.59 3.57 2.70
N PHE A 69 8.85 3.91 3.77
CA PHE A 69 9.38 3.96 5.14
C PHE A 69 9.18 2.69 5.97
N ASN A 70 8.50 1.67 5.42
CA ASN A 70 8.22 0.42 6.14
C ASN A 70 8.09 -0.77 5.17
N HIS A 71 7.52 -1.88 5.64
CA HIS A 71 7.38 -3.13 4.90
C HIS A 71 6.00 -3.33 4.28
N GLU A 72 5.19 -2.27 4.23
CA GLU A 72 3.82 -2.32 3.75
C GLU A 72 3.71 -2.37 2.24
N PHE A 73 2.85 -3.26 1.75
CA PHE A 73 2.08 -3.01 0.53
C PHE A 73 0.96 -2.04 0.88
N ALA A 74 0.93 -0.89 0.22
CA ALA A 74 0.01 0.19 0.57
C ALA A 74 -1.40 -0.03 0.00
N ALA A 75 -2.41 0.18 0.83
CA ALA A 75 -3.82 0.13 0.47
C ALA A 75 -4.41 1.50 0.08
N GLY A 76 -3.63 2.58 0.22
CA GLY A 76 -4.13 3.95 0.03
C GLY A 76 -4.28 4.37 -1.43
N SER A 77 -3.62 3.67 -2.35
CA SER A 77 -3.88 3.83 -3.78
C SER A 77 -3.50 2.58 -4.56
N PHE A 78 -4.22 2.31 -5.64
CA PHE A 78 -3.92 1.22 -6.55
C PHE A 78 -4.70 1.38 -7.85
N ILE A 79 -4.17 0.78 -8.92
CA ILE A 79 -4.88 0.63 -10.19
C ILE A 79 -5.47 -0.78 -10.23
N ILE A 80 -6.72 -0.89 -10.66
CA ILE A 80 -7.40 -2.17 -10.78
C ILE A 80 -8.14 -2.26 -12.12
N ARG A 81 -7.86 -3.30 -12.90
CA ARG A 81 -8.62 -3.66 -14.09
C ARG A 81 -9.96 -4.27 -13.66
N ASN A 82 -11.03 -3.92 -14.36
CA ASN A 82 -12.37 -4.39 -14.07
C ASN A 82 -12.63 -5.81 -14.59
N THR A 83 -12.08 -6.78 -13.86
CA THR A 83 -12.25 -8.21 -14.14
C THR A 83 -13.00 -8.90 -13.00
N ASN A 84 -13.58 -10.07 -13.29
CA ASN A 84 -14.17 -10.92 -12.26
C ASN A 84 -13.15 -11.29 -11.16
N TYR A 85 -11.88 -11.47 -11.55
CA TYR A 85 -10.77 -11.70 -10.62
C TYR A 85 -10.62 -10.53 -9.66
N SER A 86 -10.42 -9.32 -10.16
CA SER A 86 -10.31 -8.09 -9.36
C SER A 86 -11.49 -7.90 -8.40
N ILE A 87 -12.72 -8.07 -8.88
CA ILE A 87 -13.94 -7.94 -8.06
C ILE A 87 -13.93 -8.98 -6.93
N SER A 88 -13.55 -10.22 -7.22
CA SER A 88 -13.46 -11.29 -6.22
C SER A 88 -12.41 -11.01 -5.15
N ILE A 89 -11.25 -10.45 -5.52
CA ILE A 89 -10.20 -10.07 -4.57
C ILE A 89 -10.67 -8.94 -3.67
N LEU A 90 -11.31 -7.91 -4.21
CA LEU A 90 -11.86 -6.81 -3.41
C LEU A 90 -12.91 -7.30 -2.41
N ARG A 91 -13.79 -8.22 -2.82
CA ARG A 91 -14.76 -8.86 -1.91
C ARG A 91 -14.03 -9.65 -0.83
N TYR A 92 -13.09 -10.50 -1.21
CA TYR A 92 -12.30 -11.32 -0.28
C TYR A 92 -11.54 -10.47 0.76
N TRP A 93 -10.95 -9.37 0.30
CA TRP A 93 -10.28 -8.39 1.15
C TRP A 93 -11.27 -7.66 2.06
N SER A 94 -12.46 -7.28 1.60
CA SER A 94 -13.49 -6.68 2.46
C SER A 94 -13.96 -7.63 3.58
N GLU A 95 -14.08 -8.93 3.28
CA GLU A 95 -14.46 -9.97 4.25
C GLU A 95 -13.37 -10.25 5.30
N TYR A 96 -12.16 -9.71 5.13
CA TYR A 96 -11.17 -9.75 6.20
C TYR A 96 -11.59 -8.98 7.44
N SER A 97 -12.53 -8.03 7.35
CA SER A 97 -13.09 -7.36 8.52
C SER A 97 -13.64 -8.32 9.59
N PHE A 98 -14.04 -9.55 9.20
CA PHE A 98 -14.54 -10.58 10.11
C PHE A 98 -13.48 -11.62 10.50
N ARG A 99 -12.28 -11.54 9.91
CA ARG A 99 -11.19 -12.53 10.02
C ARG A 99 -9.88 -11.96 10.56
N VAL A 100 -9.74 -10.64 10.65
CA VAL A 100 -8.58 -10.01 11.30
C VAL A 100 -8.45 -10.53 12.74
N PRO A 101 -7.22 -10.65 13.25
CA PRO A 101 -7.02 -11.04 14.63
C PRO A 101 -7.57 -9.95 15.57
N LYS A 102 -7.91 -10.35 16.80
CA LYS A 102 -8.38 -9.42 17.85
C LYS A 102 -7.26 -8.52 18.40
N SER A 103 -6.02 -8.79 18.01
CA SER A 103 -4.80 -8.07 18.36
C SER A 103 -4.66 -6.80 17.51
N PHE A 104 -3.55 -6.07 17.66
CA PHE A 104 -3.25 -4.92 16.81
C PHE A 104 -3.02 -5.37 15.36
N HIS A 105 -3.94 -5.05 14.45
CA HIS A 105 -3.94 -5.63 13.11
C HIS A 105 -3.70 -4.65 11.96
N GLY A 106 -3.79 -3.33 12.19
CA GLY A 106 -3.55 -2.31 11.15
C GLY A 106 -4.65 -2.19 10.09
N THR A 107 -5.88 -2.63 10.39
CA THR A 107 -7.06 -2.56 9.49
C THR A 107 -6.83 -3.24 8.13
N ASP A 108 -7.36 -2.68 7.05
CA ASP A 108 -7.29 -3.26 5.71
C ASP A 108 -5.86 -3.30 5.15
N ASN A 109 -5.06 -2.27 5.45
CA ASN A 109 -3.66 -2.15 5.06
C ASN A 109 -2.78 -3.22 5.74
N GLY A 110 -3.12 -3.65 6.96
CA GLY A 110 -2.54 -4.85 7.55
C GLY A 110 -3.01 -6.11 6.83
N ALA A 111 -4.33 -6.25 6.65
CA ALA A 111 -4.95 -7.45 6.10
C ALA A 111 -4.54 -7.78 4.65
N ILE A 112 -4.21 -6.80 3.80
CA ILE A 112 -3.78 -7.07 2.40
C ILE A 112 -2.58 -8.00 2.31
N HIS A 113 -1.70 -7.97 3.31
CA HIS A 113 -0.54 -8.85 3.41
C HIS A 113 -0.99 -10.31 3.55
N GLN A 114 -1.99 -10.58 4.40
CA GLN A 114 -2.54 -11.92 4.54
C GLN A 114 -3.38 -12.31 3.31
N VAL A 115 -4.12 -11.39 2.70
CA VAL A 115 -4.82 -11.64 1.42
C VAL A 115 -3.84 -12.14 0.37
N PHE A 116 -2.69 -11.48 0.18
CA PHE A 116 -1.68 -11.91 -0.79
C PHE A 116 -1.06 -13.26 -0.44
N MET A 117 -0.89 -13.55 0.86
CA MET A 117 -0.46 -14.89 1.30
C MET A 117 -1.49 -15.96 0.92
N ASP A 118 -2.77 -15.74 1.16
CA ASP A 118 -3.82 -16.70 0.82
C ASP A 118 -3.94 -16.96 -0.68
N LEU A 119 -3.67 -15.94 -1.51
CA LEU A 119 -3.66 -16.09 -2.96
C LEU A 119 -2.44 -16.87 -3.48
N SER A 120 -1.35 -16.91 -2.71
CA SER A 120 -0.07 -17.47 -3.16
C SER A 120 0.28 -18.80 -2.51
N PHE A 121 -0.34 -19.13 -1.38
CA PHE A 121 -0.05 -20.31 -0.58
C PHE A 121 -1.33 -21.08 -0.26
N ASN A 122 -1.25 -22.41 -0.29
CA ASN A 122 -2.31 -23.30 0.16
C ASN A 122 -1.94 -23.91 1.52
N GLU A 123 -2.31 -23.23 2.62
CA GLU A 123 -2.13 -23.66 4.02
C GLU A 123 -0.71 -24.14 4.37
N THR A 124 0.29 -23.37 3.97
CA THR A 124 1.70 -23.76 4.20
C THR A 124 2.17 -23.39 5.61
N SER A 125 3.22 -24.08 6.08
CA SER A 125 3.89 -23.72 7.34
C SER A 125 4.38 -22.27 7.36
N LYS A 126 4.77 -21.71 6.21
CA LYS A 126 5.21 -20.31 6.10
C LYS A 126 4.04 -19.33 6.24
N GLN A 127 2.89 -19.61 5.63
CA GLN A 127 1.67 -18.81 5.78
C GLN A 127 1.23 -18.78 7.23
N LYS A 128 1.10 -19.95 7.87
CA LYS A 128 0.75 -20.03 9.30
C LYS A 128 1.75 -19.24 10.15
N GLN A 129 3.03 -19.40 9.87
CA GLN A 129 4.06 -18.76 10.67
C GLN A 129 4.06 -17.23 10.59
N CYS A 130 3.68 -16.63 9.45
CA CYS A 130 3.48 -15.19 9.38
C CYS A 130 2.17 -14.79 10.06
N TYR A 131 1.09 -15.54 9.86
CA TYR A 131 -0.20 -15.28 10.52
C TYR A 131 -0.09 -15.32 12.06
N ASP A 132 0.66 -16.27 12.62
CA ASP A 132 0.90 -16.38 14.07
C ASP A 132 1.58 -15.10 14.63
N LEU A 133 2.41 -14.39 13.85
CA LEU A 133 3.00 -13.11 14.25
C LEU A 133 1.96 -11.98 14.25
N TRP A 134 1.02 -12.01 13.31
CA TRP A 134 -0.07 -11.03 13.24
C TRP A 134 -1.05 -11.23 14.40
N GLU A 135 -1.38 -12.47 14.72
CA GLU A 135 -2.32 -12.84 15.79
C GLU A 135 -1.89 -12.34 17.18
N ILE A 136 -0.58 -12.20 17.41
CA ILE A 136 -0.01 -11.72 18.69
C ILE A 136 0.48 -10.26 18.63
N SER A 137 0.24 -9.54 17.53
CA SER A 137 0.77 -8.18 17.36
C SER A 137 0.15 -7.20 18.37
N GLU A 138 0.96 -6.39 19.04
CA GLU A 138 0.46 -5.42 20.03
C GLU A 138 0.59 -3.96 19.55
N ASN A 139 1.44 -3.72 18.56
CA ASN A 139 1.82 -2.39 18.10
C ASN A 139 2.35 -2.43 16.65
N TYR A 140 2.72 -1.25 16.13
CA TYR A 140 3.26 -1.11 14.78
C TYR A 140 4.56 -1.89 14.53
N GLU A 141 5.45 -2.06 15.51
CA GLU A 141 6.67 -2.84 15.33
C GLU A 141 6.36 -4.32 15.08
N ASP A 142 5.41 -4.88 15.84
CA ASP A 142 4.97 -6.26 15.64
C ASP A 142 4.24 -6.42 14.30
N LEU A 143 3.42 -5.44 13.93
CA LEU A 143 2.76 -5.43 12.63
C LEU A 143 3.79 -5.37 11.48
N PHE A 144 4.84 -4.55 11.62
CA PHE A 144 5.93 -4.49 10.64
C PHE A 144 6.74 -5.79 10.60
N THR A 145 6.85 -6.50 11.72
CA THR A 145 7.44 -7.85 11.77
C THR A 145 6.60 -8.84 10.94
N PHE A 146 5.27 -8.81 11.08
CA PHE A 146 4.34 -9.60 10.26
C PHE A 146 4.48 -9.26 8.77
N GLN A 147 4.44 -7.98 8.41
CA GLN A 147 4.57 -7.52 7.02
C GLN A 147 5.91 -7.92 6.40
N ALA A 148 7.01 -7.82 7.16
CA ALA A 148 8.32 -8.31 6.72
C ALA A 148 8.30 -9.83 6.48
N CYS A 149 7.60 -10.60 7.32
CA CYS A 149 7.45 -12.04 7.14
C CYS A 149 6.71 -12.40 5.85
N THR A 150 5.58 -11.74 5.58
CA THR A 150 4.78 -11.99 4.36
C THR A 150 5.52 -11.55 3.12
N LYS A 151 6.17 -10.37 3.16
CA LYS A 151 6.99 -9.88 2.05
C LYS A 151 8.13 -10.85 1.71
N ASP A 152 8.86 -11.34 2.70
CA ASP A 152 9.92 -12.36 2.51
C ASP A 152 9.38 -13.67 1.91
N ALA A 153 8.18 -14.08 2.33
CA ALA A 153 7.55 -15.30 1.82
C ALA A 153 7.18 -15.14 0.34
N LEU A 154 6.48 -14.05 0.01
CA LEU A 154 5.98 -13.78 -1.33
C LEU A 154 7.13 -13.54 -2.31
N SER A 155 8.15 -12.76 -1.91
CA SER A 155 9.29 -12.45 -2.78
C SER A 155 10.13 -13.68 -3.15
N LYS A 156 10.08 -14.76 -2.36
CA LYS A 156 10.73 -16.03 -2.67
C LYS A 156 9.97 -16.87 -3.71
N ILE A 157 8.67 -16.65 -3.86
CA ILE A 157 7.89 -17.25 -4.95
C ILE A 157 8.12 -16.44 -6.22
N SER A 158 7.83 -15.15 -6.16
CA SER A 158 8.01 -14.23 -7.28
C SER A 158 8.20 -12.81 -6.75
N PRO A 159 9.35 -12.17 -7.03
CA PRO A 159 9.56 -10.78 -6.66
C PRO A 159 8.53 -9.86 -7.33
N PHE A 160 7.81 -9.08 -6.52
CA PHE A 160 6.90 -8.02 -6.98
C PHE A 160 5.68 -8.45 -7.80
N ILE A 161 5.47 -9.75 -8.02
CA ILE A 161 4.29 -10.29 -8.69
C ILE A 161 3.60 -11.29 -7.76
N ILE A 162 2.34 -11.03 -7.40
CA ILE A 162 1.53 -11.91 -6.55
C ILE A 162 0.53 -12.65 -7.43
N ASN A 163 0.53 -13.98 -7.32
CA ASN A 163 -0.41 -14.87 -8.03
C ASN A 163 -0.52 -14.58 -9.55
N ASN A 164 0.59 -14.17 -10.19
CA ASN A 164 0.70 -13.82 -11.62
C ASN A 164 -0.28 -12.74 -12.13
N LYS A 165 -1.03 -12.06 -11.25
CA LYS A 165 -2.07 -11.09 -11.64
C LYS A 165 -1.96 -9.75 -10.92
N ILE A 166 -1.13 -9.67 -9.90
CA ILE A 166 -1.01 -8.47 -9.08
C ILE A 166 0.44 -8.02 -9.10
N LYS A 167 0.70 -6.80 -9.55
CA LYS A 167 2.02 -6.18 -9.53
C LYS A 167 2.18 -5.28 -8.31
N ILE A 168 3.38 -5.29 -7.75
CA ILE A 168 3.80 -4.37 -6.70
C ILE A 168 4.90 -3.46 -7.25
N ILE A 169 4.65 -2.16 -7.31
CA ILE A 169 5.67 -1.17 -7.64
C ILE A 169 6.69 -1.12 -6.48
N PRO A 170 7.97 -1.42 -6.72
CA PRO A 170 8.98 -1.43 -5.66
C PRO A 170 9.32 -0.01 -5.20
N LYS A 171 9.91 0.08 -4.00
CA LYS A 171 10.54 1.33 -3.52
C LYS A 171 11.59 1.80 -4.54
N MET A 172 11.79 3.12 -4.60
CA MET A 172 12.71 3.78 -5.55
C MET A 172 12.28 3.69 -7.03
N SER A 173 11.16 3.04 -7.35
CA SER A 173 10.53 3.25 -8.65
C SER A 173 10.00 4.68 -8.75
N PRO A 174 10.29 5.41 -9.84
CA PRO A 174 9.74 6.74 -10.06
C PRO A 174 8.21 6.74 -10.04
N GLY A 175 7.63 7.82 -9.52
CA GLY A 175 6.37 8.32 -10.04
C GLY A 175 5.06 7.72 -9.56
N TRP A 176 4.96 6.77 -8.63
CA TRP A 176 3.62 6.46 -8.10
C TRP A 176 3.23 7.38 -6.94
N VAL A 177 3.45 6.94 -5.71
CA VAL A 177 3.12 7.68 -4.50
C VAL A 177 4.23 7.47 -3.47
N ARG A 178 4.56 8.52 -2.74
CA ARG A 178 5.34 8.41 -1.50
C ARG A 178 4.84 9.37 -0.44
N ASP A 179 5.13 9.07 0.81
CA ASP A 179 4.80 9.97 1.91
C ASP A 179 5.62 11.26 1.85
N GLY A 180 4.97 12.41 1.99
CA GLY A 180 5.60 13.72 1.83
C GLY A 180 6.71 14.02 2.86
N TRP A 181 6.63 13.44 4.06
CA TRP A 181 7.60 13.74 5.14
C TRP A 181 8.98 13.20 4.86
N LEU A 182 9.07 12.15 4.05
CA LEU A 182 10.33 11.49 3.75
C LEU A 182 11.36 12.46 3.16
N THR A 183 10.87 13.56 2.59
CA THR A 183 11.68 14.62 2.00
C THR A 183 11.29 16.01 2.48
N ASN A 184 10.57 16.12 3.60
CA ASN A 184 10.03 17.40 4.10
C ASN A 184 9.28 18.18 2.99
N THR A 185 8.41 17.51 2.24
CA THR A 185 7.61 18.09 1.12
C THR A 185 8.42 18.42 -0.14
N LEU A 186 9.75 18.28 -0.15
CA LEU A 186 10.54 18.43 -1.38
C LEU A 186 10.09 17.40 -2.41
N TRP A 187 9.91 17.82 -3.66
CA TRP A 187 9.53 16.96 -4.77
C TRP A 187 10.32 17.29 -6.04
N SER A 188 10.38 16.35 -6.99
CA SER A 188 11.08 16.49 -8.27
C SER A 188 10.20 16.07 -9.45
N SER A 189 10.71 16.21 -10.67
CA SER A 189 10.05 15.76 -11.90
C SER A 189 9.66 14.28 -11.90
N GLU A 190 10.27 13.45 -11.04
CA GLU A 190 9.95 12.02 -10.93
C GLU A 190 8.81 11.70 -9.97
N ASP A 191 8.38 12.64 -9.14
CA ASP A 191 7.23 12.43 -8.27
C ASP A 191 5.94 12.67 -9.05
N PHE A 192 4.90 11.87 -8.83
CA PHE A 192 3.54 12.10 -9.36
C PHE A 192 2.58 12.52 -8.26
N MET A 193 2.52 11.74 -7.17
CA MET A 193 1.65 11.98 -6.03
C MET A 193 2.42 11.92 -4.72
N LEU A 194 1.99 12.71 -3.75
CA LEU A 194 2.47 12.66 -2.38
C LEU A 194 1.32 12.34 -1.42
N HIS A 195 1.58 11.46 -0.46
CA HIS A 195 0.63 11.05 0.58
C HIS A 195 0.87 11.82 1.89
N GLY A 196 -0.20 11.97 2.68
CA GLY A 196 -0.18 12.59 4.01
C GLY A 196 -0.69 14.04 4.05
N PHE A 197 -1.37 14.52 3.01
CA PHE A 197 -1.92 15.87 2.93
C PHE A 197 -3.25 16.00 3.67
N LYS A 198 -3.19 15.96 5.01
CA LYS A 198 -4.37 16.13 5.87
C LYS A 198 -4.56 17.60 6.22
N GLU A 199 -5.76 18.14 5.95
CA GLU A 199 -6.10 19.55 6.21
C GLU A 199 -5.81 19.95 7.68
N ALA A 200 -6.18 19.10 8.63
CA ALA A 200 -5.93 19.35 10.06
C ALA A 200 -4.44 19.47 10.39
N GLU A 201 -3.57 18.71 9.73
CA GLU A 201 -2.13 18.71 10.01
C GLU A 201 -1.41 19.86 9.29
N ILE A 202 -1.87 20.23 8.09
CA ILE A 202 -1.41 21.41 7.35
C ILE A 202 -1.77 22.68 8.13
N SER A 203 -2.99 22.75 8.68
CA SER A 203 -3.49 23.92 9.40
C SER A 203 -2.71 24.24 10.68
N ILE A 204 -2.10 23.24 11.32
CA ILE A 204 -1.26 23.41 12.52
C ILE A 204 0.23 23.48 12.20
N GLY A 205 0.60 23.62 10.92
CA GLY A 205 1.98 23.77 10.48
C GLY A 205 2.86 22.53 10.67
N LYS A 206 2.28 21.34 10.88
CA LYS A 206 3.06 20.08 10.87
C LYS A 206 3.63 19.79 9.49
N TRP A 207 2.97 20.30 8.45
CA TRP A 207 3.31 20.09 7.05
C TRP A 207 3.24 21.37 6.27
N ALA A 208 4.17 21.52 5.34
CA ALA A 208 4.08 22.56 4.35
C ALA A 208 3.16 22.12 3.21
N PHE A 209 2.34 23.03 2.73
CA PHE A 209 1.60 22.83 1.50
C PHE A 209 2.49 23.27 0.32
N PRO A 210 2.80 22.40 -0.66
CA PRO A 210 3.75 22.72 -1.72
C PRO A 210 3.22 23.72 -2.74
N PHE A 211 1.91 24.00 -2.71
CA PHE A 211 1.25 24.92 -3.63
C PHE A 211 1.08 26.31 -3.02
N LEU A 212 1.20 27.35 -3.86
CA LEU A 212 1.02 28.75 -3.48
C LEU A 212 -0.44 29.12 -3.22
N ASP A 213 -1.36 28.52 -3.98
CA ASP A 213 -2.77 28.88 -4.01
C ASP A 213 -3.66 27.62 -3.87
N LYS A 214 -4.91 27.81 -3.48
CA LYS A 214 -5.96 26.80 -3.68
C LYS A 214 -6.22 26.62 -5.17
N PHE A 215 -6.53 25.39 -5.58
CA PHE A 215 -6.84 25.07 -6.97
C PHE A 215 -8.12 25.77 -7.40
N ASN A 216 -8.08 26.45 -8.56
CA ASN A 216 -9.28 26.99 -9.15
C ASN A 216 -9.92 25.92 -10.03
N MET A 217 -11.03 25.36 -9.54
CA MET A 217 -11.78 24.31 -10.23
C MET A 217 -12.28 24.75 -11.61
N SER A 218 -12.48 26.05 -11.85
CA SER A 218 -12.87 26.57 -13.16
C SER A 218 -11.75 26.50 -14.19
N LYS A 219 -10.50 26.28 -13.77
CA LYS A 219 -9.32 26.12 -14.64
C LYS A 219 -8.93 24.65 -14.83
N CYS A 220 -9.66 23.72 -14.21
CA CYS A 220 -9.45 22.29 -14.44
C CYS A 220 -10.04 21.92 -15.80
N HIS A 221 -9.18 21.88 -16.81
CA HIS A 221 -9.52 21.54 -18.19
C HIS A 221 -8.67 20.36 -18.68
N TYR A 222 -9.03 19.80 -19.83
CA TYR A 222 -8.26 18.71 -20.43
C TYR A 222 -6.85 19.16 -20.82
N GLY A 223 -5.84 18.33 -20.52
CA GLY A 223 -4.45 18.55 -20.89
C GLY A 223 -3.78 19.74 -20.17
N ASP A 224 -2.84 20.37 -20.86
CA ASP A 224 -1.94 21.41 -20.33
C ASP A 224 -2.68 22.65 -19.81
N ALA A 225 -3.95 22.83 -20.19
CA ALA A 225 -4.79 23.92 -19.70
C ALA A 225 -5.03 23.86 -18.18
N SER A 226 -4.80 22.70 -17.54
CA SER A 226 -4.83 22.56 -16.07
C SER A 226 -3.52 22.99 -15.38
N PHE A 227 -2.40 23.09 -16.11
CA PHE A 227 -1.08 23.37 -15.52
C PHE A 227 -1.00 24.72 -14.78
N PRO A 228 -1.73 25.78 -15.19
CA PRO A 228 -1.79 27.03 -14.44
C PRO A 228 -2.34 26.91 -13.00
N ASN A 229 -3.01 25.81 -12.63
CA ASN A 229 -3.39 25.54 -11.24
C ASN A 229 -2.23 25.04 -10.38
N PHE A 230 -1.20 24.46 -10.99
CA PHE A 230 -0.07 23.86 -10.29
C PHE A 230 1.03 24.90 -10.05
N LYS A 231 0.74 25.86 -9.17
CA LYS A 231 1.69 26.90 -8.76
C LYS A 231 2.41 26.47 -7.50
N TYR A 232 3.72 26.29 -7.58
CA TYR A 232 4.51 25.76 -6.47
C TYR A 232 5.27 26.83 -5.70
N VAL A 233 5.45 26.61 -4.41
CA VAL A 233 6.47 27.30 -3.62
C VAL A 233 7.83 26.77 -4.09
N LYS A 234 8.68 27.66 -4.62
CA LYS A 234 9.96 27.30 -5.27
C LYS A 234 10.87 26.45 -4.39
N ASP A 235 10.87 26.69 -3.08
CA ASP A 235 11.73 25.99 -2.13
C ASP A 235 11.39 24.50 -1.96
N TYR A 236 10.17 24.08 -2.35
CA TYR A 236 9.79 22.67 -2.34
C TYR A 236 10.09 21.95 -3.66
N VAL A 237 10.50 22.67 -4.71
CA VAL A 237 10.91 22.06 -5.98
C VAL A 237 12.40 21.76 -5.93
N ALA A 238 12.76 20.48 -5.98
CA ALA A 238 14.14 20.00 -5.86
C ALA A 238 14.58 19.23 -7.11
N THR A 239 15.90 19.02 -7.24
CA THR A 239 16.45 18.14 -8.27
C THR A 239 16.10 16.68 -7.97
N GLU A 240 16.01 15.86 -9.01
CA GLU A 240 15.80 14.42 -8.90
C GLU A 240 16.85 13.76 -8.00
N GLU A 241 18.12 14.13 -8.18
CA GLU A 241 19.24 13.66 -7.35
C GLU A 241 19.01 13.97 -5.87
N ARG A 242 18.58 15.19 -5.52
CA ARG A 242 18.34 15.58 -4.13
C ARG A 242 17.22 14.75 -3.50
N VAL A 243 16.11 14.57 -4.21
CA VAL A 243 14.98 13.76 -3.72
C VAL A 243 15.39 12.30 -3.59
N ARG A 244 16.05 11.72 -4.61
CA ARG A 244 16.54 10.34 -4.60
C ARG A 244 17.53 10.09 -3.46
N ASN A 245 18.43 11.01 -3.16
CA ASN A 245 19.37 10.86 -2.05
C ASN A 245 18.65 10.79 -0.70
N LEU A 246 17.64 11.65 -0.46
CA LEU A 246 16.85 11.62 0.76
C LEU A 246 16.07 10.30 0.91
N LEU A 247 15.42 9.85 -0.18
CA LEU A 247 14.69 8.58 -0.19
C LEU A 247 15.64 7.38 -0.08
N GLY A 248 16.84 7.46 -0.66
CA GLY A 248 17.89 6.45 -0.56
C GLY A 248 18.34 6.23 0.87
N LEU A 249 18.58 7.31 1.62
CA LEU A 249 18.94 7.22 3.04
C LEU A 249 17.84 6.54 3.87
N GLU A 250 16.57 6.85 3.59
CA GLU A 250 15.46 6.25 4.32
C GLU A 250 15.28 4.77 3.94
N THR A 251 15.33 4.43 2.65
CA THR A 251 15.22 3.05 2.20
C THR A 251 16.37 2.16 2.71
N MET A 252 17.58 2.71 2.92
CA MET A 252 18.68 2.01 3.58
C MET A 252 18.37 1.68 5.06
N LYS A 253 17.77 2.61 5.81
CA LYS A 253 17.34 2.34 7.19
C LYS A 253 16.24 1.28 7.23
N VAL A 254 15.27 1.39 6.33
CA VAL A 254 14.18 0.41 6.20
C VAL A 254 14.73 -0.97 5.85
N HIS A 255 15.71 -1.05 4.95
CA HIS A 255 16.36 -2.32 4.63
C HIS A 255 17.09 -2.91 5.85
N THR A 256 17.77 -2.09 6.63
CA THR A 256 18.41 -2.53 7.88
C THR A 256 17.38 -3.09 8.87
N ASN A 257 16.26 -2.38 9.06
CA ASN A 257 15.16 -2.82 9.91
C ASN A 257 14.53 -4.13 9.40
N TYR A 258 14.35 -4.26 8.08
CA TYR A 258 13.87 -5.48 7.45
C TYR A 258 14.73 -6.69 7.82
N VAL A 259 16.05 -6.57 7.69
CA VAL A 259 17.00 -7.63 8.06
C VAL A 259 16.89 -7.99 9.54
N ASN A 260 16.71 -6.99 10.42
CA ASN A 260 16.53 -7.21 11.84
C ASN A 260 15.21 -7.94 12.16
N PHE A 261 14.11 -7.61 11.49
CA PHE A 261 12.85 -8.35 11.63
C PHE A 261 13.01 -9.81 11.18
N LEU A 262 13.68 -10.07 10.05
CA LEU A 262 13.92 -11.44 9.60
C LEU A 262 14.77 -12.23 10.61
N ARG A 263 15.76 -11.61 11.25
CA ARG A 263 16.52 -12.23 12.35
C ARG A 263 15.64 -12.51 13.57
N LYS A 264 14.80 -11.55 13.99
CA LYS A 264 13.82 -11.73 15.09
C LYS A 264 12.92 -12.93 14.82
N ILE A 265 12.41 -13.06 13.60
CA ILE A 265 11.57 -14.17 13.15
C ILE A 265 12.32 -15.52 13.22
N GLN A 266 13.58 -15.57 12.80
CA GLN A 266 14.40 -16.79 12.89
C GLN A 266 14.65 -17.22 14.34
N LEU A 267 14.90 -16.26 15.24
CA LEU A 267 15.07 -16.52 16.67
C LEU A 267 13.78 -17.07 17.30
N ILE A 268 12.62 -16.48 16.99
CA ILE A 268 11.32 -16.98 17.45
C ILE A 268 11.12 -18.44 17.04
N ARG A 269 11.41 -18.78 15.78
CA ARG A 269 11.32 -20.17 15.29
C ARG A 269 12.24 -21.12 16.06
N PHE A 270 13.47 -20.69 16.34
CA PHE A 270 14.45 -21.50 17.05
C PHE A 270 14.06 -21.77 18.51
N VAL A 271 13.47 -20.79 19.19
CA VAL A 271 12.95 -20.98 20.55
C VAL A 271 11.76 -21.95 20.53
N GLN A 272 10.79 -21.74 19.63
CA GLN A 272 9.62 -22.60 19.50
C GLN A 272 9.98 -24.07 19.15
N SER A 273 11.03 -24.32 18.37
CA SER A 273 11.48 -25.68 18.07
C SER A 273 12.15 -26.36 19.27
N LYS A 274 12.87 -25.59 20.10
CA LYS A 274 13.45 -26.11 21.35
C LYS A 274 12.40 -26.47 22.38
N ASP A 275 11.34 -25.68 22.52
CA ASP A 275 10.27 -25.97 23.48
C ASP A 275 9.45 -27.19 23.06
N LYS A 276 9.20 -27.39 21.75
CA LYS A 276 8.60 -28.64 21.25
C LYS A 276 9.45 -29.88 21.56
N ASN A 277 10.78 -29.76 21.56
CA ASN A 277 11.69 -30.85 21.90
C ASN A 277 11.85 -31.09 23.41
N LYS A 278 11.34 -30.20 24.27
CA LYS A 278 11.30 -30.42 25.73
C LYS A 278 10.03 -31.13 26.20
N VAL A 279 9.00 -31.20 25.36
CA VAL A 279 7.75 -31.93 25.63
C VAL A 279 7.86 -33.35 25.03
N ASN A 280 8.88 -34.12 25.43
CA ASN A 280 8.79 -35.58 25.58
C ASN A 280 10.02 -36.21 26.26
N PRO A 281 9.99 -36.42 27.58
CA PRO A 281 10.81 -37.45 28.23
C PRO A 281 9.98 -38.65 28.74
N PHE A 282 8.66 -38.66 28.52
CA PHE A 282 7.76 -39.71 29.00
C PHE A 282 6.71 -40.08 27.95
N LEU A 283 7.18 -40.74 26.90
CA LEU A 283 6.45 -41.73 26.10
C LEU A 283 7.44 -42.82 25.70
#